data_AF-A0A946RJ17-F1
#
_entry.id   AF-A0A946RJ17-F1
#
_cell.length_a   1.000
_cell.length_b   1.000
_cell.length_c   1.000
_cell.angle_alpha   90.00
_cell.angle_beta   90.00
_cell.angle_gamma   90.00
#
_symmetry.space_group_name_H-M   'P 1'
#
loop_
_entity.id
_entity.type
_entity.pdbx_description
1 polymer ?
#
loop_
_entity_poly.entity_id
_entity_poly.type
_entity_poly.pdbx_seq_one_letter_code
_entity_poly.pdbx_strand_id
1 'polypeptide(L)'
;MKKKYIITLSIILFILIVGVFAGPVTSYVEKPDYDIIASNENIEIRRYGPMIVAEVEAKGNRENIAGSEFSILADYIFGNNTMQNSIAMTAPVQQQQSKAIAMTSPVQQQLTGEVWTVSFVMPSEYNMDTLPKPNNDRVKLREVPSKKFIVIRFSGTNSDDNIDEHEKQLMEYITDNEIKMRGTIKYAFYDPPWTLPIMRRNEVMAEIE
;
A
#
# COMPACT_ATOMS: atom_id res chain seq x y z
N MET A 1 -22.03 34.01 34.83
CA MET A 1 -21.65 32.59 34.63
C MET A 1 -21.94 32.09 33.22
N LYS A 2 -23.18 32.20 32.70
CA LYS A 2 -23.57 31.73 31.35
C LYS A 2 -22.68 32.22 30.19
N LYS A 3 -22.22 33.48 30.22
CA LYS A 3 -21.36 34.07 29.17
C LYS A 3 -19.98 33.40 29.07
N LYS A 4 -19.42 32.92 30.18
CA LYS A 4 -18.13 32.20 30.20
C LYS A 4 -18.26 30.80 29.58
N TYR A 5 -19.37 30.11 29.83
CA TYR A 5 -19.66 28.79 29.24
C TYR A 5 -19.87 28.83 27.72
N ILE A 6 -20.51 29.89 27.22
CA ILE A 6 -20.70 30.06 25.76
C ILE A 6 -19.35 30.27 25.08
N ILE A 7 -18.47 31.08 25.67
CA ILE A 7 -17.13 31.34 25.13
C ILE A 7 -16.27 30.07 25.13
N THR A 8 -16.26 29.30 26.23
CA THR A 8 -15.52 28.02 26.27
C THR A 8 -16.08 26.99 25.29
N LEU A 9 -17.39 26.90 25.13
CA LEU A 9 -18.00 25.97 24.16
C LEU A 9 -17.69 26.37 22.72
N SER A 10 -17.70 27.66 22.38
CA SER A 10 -17.31 28.16 21.07
C SER A 10 -15.83 27.93 20.77
N ILE A 11 -14.94 28.05 21.77
CA ILE A 11 -13.50 27.75 21.61
C ILE A 11 -13.28 26.25 21.37
N ILE A 12 -13.98 25.38 22.12
CA ILE A 12 -13.90 23.92 21.92
C ILE A 12 -14.40 23.55 20.52
N LEU A 13 -15.53 24.11 20.10
CA LEU A 13 -16.09 23.87 18.77
C LEU A 13 -15.17 24.40 17.66
N PHE A 14 -14.55 25.56 17.86
CA PHE A 14 -13.57 26.11 16.92
C PHE A 14 -12.32 25.25 16.84
N ILE A 15 -11.80 24.72 17.95
CA ILE A 15 -10.66 23.78 17.97
C ILE A 15 -11.03 22.47 17.28
N LEU A 16 -12.26 21.96 17.48
CA LEU A 16 -12.76 20.78 16.79
C LEU A 16 -12.88 21.01 15.28
N ILE A 17 -13.41 22.16 14.87
CA ILE A 17 -13.52 22.55 13.46
C ILE A 17 -12.13 22.73 12.85
N VAL A 18 -11.21 23.42 13.52
CA VAL A 18 -9.82 23.60 13.05
C VAL A 18 -9.08 22.26 13.02
N GLY A 19 -9.33 21.33 13.94
CA GLY A 19 -8.79 19.97 13.87
C GLY A 19 -9.36 19.11 12.74
N VAL A 20 -10.58 19.41 12.29
CA VAL A 20 -11.22 18.79 11.12
C VAL A 20 -10.76 19.43 9.81
N PHE A 21 -10.47 20.74 9.80
CA PHE A 21 -10.00 21.50 8.63
C PHE A 21 -8.47 21.54 8.47
N ALA A 22 -7.71 21.32 9.55
CA ALA A 22 -6.35 20.83 9.47
C ALA A 22 -6.47 19.41 8.93
N GLY A 23 -6.56 19.29 7.60
CA GLY A 23 -6.83 18.03 6.92
C GLY A 23 -5.91 16.92 7.41
N PRO A 24 -6.27 15.64 7.15
CA PRO A 24 -5.36 14.55 7.44
C PRO A 24 -4.01 14.91 6.83
N VAL A 25 -2.95 14.83 7.63
CA VAL A 25 -1.57 14.90 7.14
C VAL A 25 -1.47 13.74 6.15
N THR A 26 -1.82 14.00 4.90
CA THR A 26 -1.64 13.08 3.80
C THR A 26 -0.14 12.93 3.74
N SER A 27 0.36 11.76 4.13
CA SER A 27 1.76 11.45 3.94
C SER A 27 1.99 11.57 2.43
N TYR A 28 2.74 12.58 2.00
CA TYR A 28 3.22 12.73 0.63
C TYR A 28 4.27 11.63 0.37
N VAL A 29 3.81 10.38 0.39
CA VAL A 29 4.58 9.21 0.00
C VAL A 29 4.35 8.97 -1.48
N GLU A 30 5.40 8.54 -2.17
CA GLU A 30 5.35 8.20 -3.58
C GLU A 30 4.29 7.10 -3.82
N LYS A 31 3.65 7.15 -4.99
CA LYS A 31 2.66 6.16 -5.43
C LYS A 31 3.09 5.63 -6.79
N PRO A 32 2.79 4.37 -7.12
CA PRO A 32 3.07 3.85 -8.45
C PRO A 32 2.30 4.65 -9.49
N ASP A 33 3.02 5.19 -10.48
CA ASP A 33 2.40 5.88 -11.60
C ASP A 33 1.60 4.91 -12.47
N TYR A 34 0.50 5.41 -13.02
CA TYR A 34 -0.35 4.67 -13.93
C TYR A 34 -1.07 5.56 -14.94
N ASP A 35 -1.37 4.99 -16.10
CA ASP A 35 -2.25 5.60 -17.09
C ASP A 35 -3.68 5.08 -16.92
N ILE A 36 -4.66 5.97 -16.93
CA ILE A 36 -6.08 5.58 -16.97
C ILE A 36 -6.46 5.29 -18.43
N ILE A 37 -6.80 4.03 -18.70
CA ILE A 37 -7.25 3.57 -20.02
C ILE A 37 -8.75 3.84 -20.20
N ALA A 38 -9.53 3.59 -19.14
CA ALA A 38 -10.97 3.80 -19.10
C ALA A 38 -11.43 4.06 -17.67
N SER A 39 -12.56 4.74 -17.50
CA SER A 39 -13.14 5.03 -16.19
C SER A 39 -14.67 5.03 -16.27
N ASN A 40 -15.32 4.44 -15.28
CA ASN A 40 -16.76 4.45 -15.09
C ASN A 40 -17.06 4.54 -13.59
N GLU A 41 -17.67 5.65 -13.15
CA GLU A 41 -17.94 5.93 -11.73
C GLU A 41 -16.69 5.78 -10.84
N ASN A 42 -16.69 4.83 -9.90
CA ASN A 42 -15.57 4.52 -9.01
C ASN A 42 -14.67 3.40 -9.53
N ILE A 43 -14.90 2.92 -10.76
CA ILE A 43 -14.13 1.87 -11.43
C ILE A 43 -13.23 2.48 -12.49
N GLU A 44 -11.95 2.09 -12.48
CA GLU A 44 -10.94 2.51 -13.45
C GLU A 44 -10.20 1.31 -14.03
N ILE A 45 -9.93 1.34 -15.33
CA ILE A 45 -8.96 0.46 -15.96
C ILE A 45 -7.65 1.23 -16.06
N ARG A 46 -6.60 0.73 -15.40
CA ARG A 46 -5.30 1.38 -15.27
C ARG A 46 -4.20 0.52 -15.89
N ARG A 47 -3.19 1.17 -16.46
CA ARG A 47 -1.93 0.54 -16.85
C ARG A 47 -0.83 1.01 -15.93
N TYR A 48 -0.19 0.07 -15.24
CA TYR A 48 1.00 0.33 -14.44
C TYR A 48 2.26 0.01 -15.25
N GLY A 49 3.27 0.84 -15.11
CA GLY A 49 4.62 0.55 -15.61
C GLY A 49 5.29 -0.60 -14.84
N PRO A 50 6.47 -1.06 -15.28
CA PRO A 50 7.29 -1.96 -14.49
C PRO A 50 7.65 -1.33 -13.14
N MET A 51 7.65 -2.14 -12.08
CA MET A 51 7.97 -1.69 -10.73
C MET A 51 8.66 -2.80 -9.94
N ILE A 52 9.42 -2.44 -8.91
CA ILE A 52 9.99 -3.41 -7.97
C ILE A 52 9.10 -3.45 -6.74
N VAL A 53 8.84 -4.65 -6.23
CA VAL A 53 8.14 -4.84 -4.96
C VAL A 53 9.04 -5.55 -3.96
N ALA A 54 8.92 -5.17 -2.69
CA ALA A 54 9.32 -6.00 -1.56
C ALA A 54 8.09 -6.75 -1.06
N GLU A 55 8.17 -8.07 -0.93
CA GLU A 55 7.05 -8.92 -0.55
C GLU A 55 7.43 -9.94 0.53
N VAL A 56 6.43 -10.29 1.35
CA VAL A 56 6.51 -11.34 2.37
C VAL A 56 5.27 -12.21 2.24
N GLU A 57 5.46 -13.53 2.34
CA GLU A 57 4.40 -14.52 2.25
C GLU A 57 4.15 -15.17 3.62
N ALA A 58 2.87 -15.45 3.90
CA ALA A 58 2.44 -16.19 5.08
C ALA A 58 1.09 -16.90 4.85
N LYS A 59 0.83 -17.98 5.61
CA LYS A 59 -0.48 -18.65 5.67
C LYS A 59 -1.24 -18.21 6.91
N GLY A 60 -2.57 -18.15 6.82
CA GLY A 60 -3.44 -17.82 7.95
C GLY A 60 -4.52 -16.77 7.61
N ASN A 61 -5.06 -16.16 8.65
CA ASN A 61 -6.09 -15.12 8.52
C ASN A 61 -5.47 -13.78 8.06
N ARG A 62 -6.17 -13.11 7.13
CA ARG A 62 -5.74 -11.86 6.50
C ARG A 62 -5.42 -10.76 7.50
N GLU A 63 -6.24 -10.53 8.52
CA GLU A 63 -6.06 -9.43 9.47
C GLU A 63 -4.78 -9.58 10.29
N ASN A 64 -4.49 -10.81 10.74
CA ASN A 64 -3.26 -11.10 11.48
C ASN A 64 -2.03 -10.91 10.59
N ILE A 65 -2.08 -11.43 9.36
CA ILE A 65 -0.99 -11.36 8.38
C ILE A 65 -0.75 -9.92 7.94
N ALA A 66 -1.81 -9.15 7.74
CA ALA A 66 -1.74 -7.75 7.33
C ALA A 66 -0.82 -6.94 8.26
N GLY A 67 -0.94 -7.13 9.58
CA GLY A 67 -0.12 -6.44 10.56
C GLY A 67 1.28 -7.04 10.74
N SER A 68 1.37 -8.36 10.88
CA SER A 68 2.65 -9.03 11.16
C SER A 68 3.62 -8.93 10.00
N GLU A 69 3.15 -9.16 8.78
CA GLU A 69 4.02 -9.17 7.60
C GLU A 69 4.34 -7.75 7.12
N PHE A 70 3.42 -6.80 7.32
CA PHE A 70 3.75 -5.38 7.14
C PHE A 70 4.88 -4.94 8.06
N SER A 71 4.90 -5.39 9.32
CA SER A 71 5.98 -5.05 10.26
C SER A 71 7.35 -5.52 9.76
N ILE A 72 7.43 -6.70 9.15
CA ILE A 72 8.68 -7.22 8.57
C ILE A 72 9.15 -6.39 7.37
N LEU A 73 8.22 -5.98 6.50
CA LEU A 73 8.52 -5.07 5.40
C LEU A 73 8.96 -3.70 5.91
N ALA A 74 8.30 -3.18 6.94
CA ALA A 74 8.65 -1.92 7.58
C ALA A 74 10.06 -2.00 8.19
N ASP A 75 10.40 -3.08 8.89
CA ASP A 75 11.75 -3.29 9.43
C ASP A 75 12.82 -3.22 8.34
N TYR A 76 12.56 -3.86 7.19
CA TYR A 76 13.45 -3.76 6.02
C TYR A 76 13.58 -2.32 5.53
N ILE A 77 12.48 -1.61 5.32
CA ILE A 77 12.45 -0.23 4.82
C ILE A 77 13.14 0.73 5.80
N PHE A 78 13.02 0.52 7.11
CA PHE A 78 13.59 1.39 8.14
C PHE A 78 15.02 1.03 8.55
N GLY A 79 15.66 0.07 7.90
CA GLY A 79 17.11 -0.14 7.99
C GLY A 79 17.57 -1.54 8.39
N ASN A 80 16.69 -2.54 8.49
CA ASN A 80 17.10 -3.94 8.61
C ASN A 80 17.52 -4.52 7.23
N ASN A 81 18.50 -3.85 6.63
CA ASN A 81 19.05 -4.15 5.32
C ASN A 81 20.55 -3.85 5.28
N THR A 82 21.20 -4.31 4.23
CA THR A 82 22.63 -4.13 4.00
C THR A 82 22.85 -3.54 2.61
N MET A 83 23.51 -2.37 2.53
CA MET A 83 23.83 -1.74 1.24
C MET A 83 24.66 -2.69 0.37
N GLN A 84 24.27 -2.79 -0.91
CA GLN A 84 24.96 -3.65 -1.89
C GLN A 84 26.26 -3.05 -2.43
N ASN A 85 26.85 -2.03 -1.80
CA ASN A 85 28.03 -1.32 -2.32
C ASN A 85 29.04 -2.33 -2.89
N SER A 86 29.37 -2.13 -4.17
CA SER A 86 30.42 -2.84 -4.90
C SER A 86 31.76 -2.62 -4.18
N ILE A 87 32.07 -3.48 -3.22
CA ILE A 87 33.39 -3.53 -2.60
C ILE A 87 34.20 -4.50 -3.44
N ALA A 88 34.94 -3.94 -4.41
CA ALA A 88 36.11 -4.58 -4.99
C ALA A 88 36.94 -5.20 -3.85
N MET A 89 37.39 -6.44 -4.03
CA MET A 89 38.03 -7.31 -3.04
C MET A 89 39.33 -6.77 -2.44
N THR A 90 39.27 -5.69 -1.66
CA THR A 90 40.43 -5.15 -0.94
C THR A 90 40.04 -4.83 0.49
N ALA A 91 40.76 -5.44 1.42
CA ALA A 91 40.64 -5.25 2.87
C ALA A 91 40.93 -3.79 3.29
N PRO A 92 40.40 -3.32 4.44
CA PRO A 92 39.58 -4.03 5.42
C PRO A 92 38.07 -3.94 5.13
N VAL A 93 37.32 -4.92 5.60
CA VAL A 93 35.85 -4.95 5.52
C VAL A 93 35.29 -3.80 6.35
N GLN A 94 35.00 -2.67 5.72
CA GLN A 94 34.17 -1.63 6.32
C GLN A 94 32.84 -2.25 6.72
N GLN A 95 32.36 -1.94 7.93
CA GLN A 95 31.03 -2.34 8.40
C GLN A 95 30.00 -2.02 7.32
N GLN A 96 29.30 -3.03 6.82
CA GLN A 96 28.32 -2.83 5.75
C GLN A 96 27.20 -1.93 6.30
N GLN A 97 27.01 -0.78 5.66
CA GLN A 97 26.08 0.25 6.13
C GLN A 97 24.64 -0.14 5.80
N SER A 98 23.70 0.12 6.70
CA SER A 98 22.26 0.05 6.42
C SER A 98 21.74 1.37 5.85
N LYS A 99 20.61 1.32 5.12
CA LYS A 99 19.99 2.52 4.54
C LYS A 99 18.48 2.50 4.77
N ALA A 100 17.94 3.60 5.31
CA ALA A 100 16.50 3.82 5.33
C ALA A 100 16.00 4.12 3.92
N ILE A 101 14.91 3.45 3.53
CA ILE A 101 14.25 3.60 2.23
C ILE A 101 12.99 4.44 2.45
N ALA A 102 12.66 5.33 1.52
CA ALA A 102 11.43 6.09 1.59
C ALA A 102 10.21 5.15 1.47
N MET A 103 9.18 5.39 2.27
CA MET A 103 7.92 4.69 2.12
C MET A 103 7.17 5.18 0.88
N THR A 104 6.52 4.26 0.18
CA THR A 104 5.51 4.47 -0.86
C THR A 104 4.12 4.07 -0.34
N SER A 105 3.08 4.30 -1.15
CA SER A 105 1.72 3.85 -0.92
C SER A 105 1.14 3.38 -2.25
N PRO A 106 0.32 2.31 -2.32
CA PRO A 106 -0.31 1.59 -1.20
C PRO A 106 0.50 0.38 -0.69
N VAL A 107 0.11 -0.12 0.49
CA VAL A 107 0.42 -1.50 0.90
C VAL A 107 -0.54 -2.44 0.20
N GLN A 108 0.00 -3.47 -0.46
CA GLN A 108 -0.77 -4.42 -1.26
C GLN A 108 -0.90 -5.78 -0.57
N GLN A 109 -2.06 -6.41 -0.70
CA GLN A 109 -2.34 -7.76 -0.20
C GLN A 109 -2.96 -8.60 -1.30
N GLN A 110 -2.55 -9.86 -1.42
CA GLN A 110 -3.10 -10.77 -2.42
C GLN A 110 -3.10 -12.20 -1.87
N LEU A 111 -4.23 -12.90 -2.04
CA LEU A 111 -4.34 -14.31 -1.68
C LEU A 111 -4.12 -15.17 -2.93
N THR A 112 -3.24 -16.15 -2.84
CA THR A 112 -3.04 -17.19 -3.86
C THR A 112 -3.10 -18.56 -3.20
N GLY A 113 -4.16 -19.33 -3.48
CA GLY A 113 -4.44 -20.56 -2.75
C GLY A 113 -4.70 -20.24 -1.27
N GLU A 114 -3.82 -20.72 -0.39
CA GLU A 114 -3.87 -20.46 1.07
C GLU A 114 -2.80 -19.46 1.55
N VAL A 115 -2.04 -18.87 0.62
CA VAL A 115 -0.89 -18.02 0.93
C VAL A 115 -1.24 -16.57 0.64
N TRP A 116 -1.13 -15.75 1.67
CA TRP A 116 -1.20 -14.30 1.56
C TRP A 116 0.18 -13.74 1.25
N THR A 117 0.22 -12.88 0.23
CA THR A 117 1.37 -12.05 -0.08
C THR A 117 1.06 -10.62 0.34
N VAL A 118 1.87 -10.07 1.25
CA VAL A 118 1.87 -8.65 1.58
C VAL A 118 3.05 -8.02 0.85
N SER A 119 2.81 -6.91 0.15
CA SER A 119 3.85 -6.28 -0.66
C SER A 119 3.82 -4.77 -0.61
N PHE A 120 4.97 -4.19 -0.88
CA PHE A 120 5.24 -2.77 -0.90
C PHE A 120 5.96 -2.42 -2.19
N VAL A 121 5.52 -1.36 -2.88
CA VAL A 121 6.22 -0.90 -4.08
C VAL A 121 7.46 -0.12 -3.65
N MET A 122 8.60 -0.43 -4.24
CA MET A 122 9.83 0.31 -3.94
C MET A 122 9.79 1.68 -4.63
N PRO A 123 10.36 2.74 -4.02
CA PRO A 123 10.48 4.04 -4.66
C PRO A 123 11.18 3.95 -6.02
N SER A 124 10.72 4.74 -6.99
CA SER A 124 11.23 4.71 -8.38
C SER A 124 12.70 5.13 -8.52
N GLU A 125 13.30 5.74 -7.50
CA GLU A 125 14.75 6.03 -7.47
C GLU A 125 15.62 4.76 -7.40
N TYR A 126 15.05 3.61 -7.02
CA TYR A 126 15.77 2.36 -6.87
C TYR A 126 15.62 1.43 -8.08
N ASN A 127 16.65 0.62 -8.31
CA ASN A 127 16.64 -0.55 -9.19
C ASN A 127 17.18 -1.77 -8.43
N MET A 128 17.17 -2.95 -9.03
CA MET A 128 17.56 -4.19 -8.35
C MET A 128 19.00 -4.18 -7.82
N ASP A 129 19.91 -3.47 -8.50
CA ASP A 129 21.32 -3.37 -8.13
C ASP A 129 21.57 -2.32 -7.02
N THR A 130 20.71 -1.29 -6.92
CA THR A 130 20.85 -0.21 -5.94
C THR A 130 20.04 -0.45 -4.67
N LEU A 131 19.09 -1.39 -4.69
CA LEU A 131 18.31 -1.75 -3.51
C LEU A 131 19.21 -2.38 -2.44
N PRO A 132 19.15 -1.90 -1.19
CA PRO A 132 19.77 -2.59 -0.07
C PRO A 132 19.27 -4.03 0.01
N LYS A 133 20.16 -4.99 0.26
CA LYS A 133 19.77 -6.38 0.43
C LYS A 133 19.01 -6.53 1.75
N PRO A 134 17.83 -7.17 1.77
CA PRO A 134 17.16 -7.47 3.03
C PRO A 134 18.02 -8.39 3.91
N ASN A 135 18.09 -8.11 5.21
CA ASN A 135 18.77 -9.00 6.16
C ASN A 135 17.86 -10.15 6.62
N ASN A 136 16.54 -9.98 6.46
CA ASN A 136 15.55 -11.00 6.75
C ASN A 136 15.22 -11.76 5.47
N ASP A 137 15.54 -13.07 5.45
CA ASP A 137 15.33 -13.93 4.27
C ASP A 137 13.86 -14.10 3.87
N ARG A 138 12.91 -13.71 4.73
CA ARG A 138 11.47 -13.70 4.41
C ARG A 138 11.09 -12.58 3.45
N VAL A 139 11.87 -11.49 3.41
CA VAL A 139 11.64 -10.37 2.49
C VAL A 139 12.24 -10.72 1.14
N LYS A 140 11.39 -10.79 0.11
CA LYS A 140 11.80 -11.02 -1.27
C LYS A 140 11.62 -9.75 -2.09
N LEU A 141 12.63 -9.42 -2.89
CA LEU A 141 12.55 -8.35 -3.86
C LEU A 141 12.23 -8.95 -5.23
N ARG A 142 11.25 -8.39 -5.94
CA ARG A 142 10.81 -8.92 -7.22
C ARG A 142 10.44 -7.80 -8.20
N GLU A 143 10.83 -7.98 -9.45
CA GLU A 143 10.34 -7.14 -10.54
C GLU A 143 8.93 -7.57 -10.95
N VAL A 144 8.04 -6.59 -11.04
CA VAL A 144 6.70 -6.72 -11.60
C VAL A 144 6.74 -6.05 -12.97
N PRO A 145 6.49 -6.77 -14.08
CA PRO A 145 6.43 -6.16 -15.40
C PRO A 145 5.21 -5.23 -15.50
N SER A 146 5.09 -4.48 -16.60
CA SER A 146 3.90 -3.67 -16.86
C SER A 146 2.64 -4.56 -16.85
N LYS A 147 1.62 -4.10 -16.13
CA LYS A 147 0.35 -4.81 -15.94
C LYS A 147 -0.82 -3.86 -16.12
N LYS A 148 -1.95 -4.43 -16.54
CA LYS A 148 -3.24 -3.72 -16.53
C LYS A 148 -4.08 -4.24 -15.38
N PHE A 149 -4.76 -3.33 -14.72
CA PHE A 149 -5.70 -3.67 -13.66
C PHE A 149 -7.02 -2.97 -13.91
N ILE A 150 -8.11 -3.67 -13.64
CA ILE A 150 -9.37 -3.02 -13.31
C ILE A 150 -9.41 -2.80 -11.79
N VAL A 151 -9.85 -1.62 -11.37
CA VAL A 151 -9.72 -1.15 -10.00
C VAL A 151 -11.02 -0.50 -9.57
N ILE A 152 -11.56 -0.91 -8.42
CA ILE A 152 -12.62 -0.17 -7.73
C ILE A 152 -12.03 0.59 -6.56
N ARG A 153 -12.34 1.88 -6.45
CA ARG A 153 -11.93 2.72 -5.31
C ARG A 153 -13.09 2.85 -4.32
N PHE A 154 -12.77 2.73 -3.04
CA PHE A 154 -13.74 2.86 -1.96
C PHE A 154 -13.13 3.45 -0.69
N SER A 155 -14.01 3.86 0.23
CA SER A 155 -13.66 4.38 1.55
C SER A 155 -14.09 3.41 2.65
N GLY A 156 -13.75 3.72 3.90
CA GLY A 156 -14.18 2.95 5.07
C GLY A 156 -13.05 2.11 5.68
N THR A 157 -13.46 1.11 6.45
CA THR A 157 -12.56 0.21 7.18
C THR A 157 -11.94 -0.84 6.24
N ASN A 158 -10.84 -1.44 6.68
CA ASN A 158 -10.20 -2.58 6.03
C ASN A 158 -10.76 -3.92 6.54
N SER A 159 -12.01 -3.93 7.02
CA SER A 159 -12.72 -5.14 7.46
C SER A 159 -13.09 -6.01 6.28
N ASP A 160 -13.14 -7.33 6.50
CA ASP A 160 -13.51 -8.30 5.46
C ASP A 160 -14.85 -7.93 4.79
N ASP A 161 -15.89 -7.60 5.57
CA ASP A 161 -17.20 -7.22 5.02
C ASP A 161 -17.15 -6.06 4.00
N ASN A 162 -16.35 -5.01 4.27
CA ASN A 162 -16.26 -3.84 3.39
C ASN A 162 -15.44 -4.16 2.14
N ILE A 163 -14.45 -5.05 2.28
CA ILE A 163 -13.65 -5.54 1.15
C ILE A 163 -14.49 -6.44 0.26
N ASP A 164 -15.22 -7.39 0.84
CA ASP A 164 -16.06 -8.37 0.14
C ASP A 164 -17.18 -7.68 -0.66
N GLU A 165 -17.78 -6.61 -0.10
CA GLU A 165 -18.77 -5.79 -0.81
C GLU A 165 -18.21 -5.22 -2.12
N HIS A 166 -17.02 -4.61 -2.07
CA HIS A 166 -16.41 -3.95 -3.23
C HIS A 166 -15.74 -4.95 -4.17
N GLU A 167 -15.25 -6.07 -3.67
CA GLU A 167 -14.82 -7.20 -4.50
C GLU A 167 -15.98 -7.74 -5.33
N LYS A 168 -17.15 -7.92 -4.71
CA LYS A 168 -18.35 -8.35 -5.42
C LYS A 168 -18.74 -7.37 -6.53
N GLN A 169 -18.73 -6.06 -6.25
CA GLN A 169 -19.00 -5.02 -7.25
C GLN A 169 -18.01 -5.08 -8.42
N LEU A 170 -16.71 -5.27 -8.13
CA LEU A 170 -15.68 -5.42 -9.15
C LEU A 170 -15.93 -6.66 -10.03
N MET A 171 -16.26 -7.79 -9.40
CA MET A 171 -16.53 -9.06 -10.11
C MET A 171 -17.80 -9.00 -10.97
N GLU A 172 -18.85 -8.33 -10.50
CA GLU A 172 -20.06 -8.05 -11.27
C GLU A 172 -19.71 -7.24 -12.53
N TYR A 173 -18.97 -6.14 -12.37
CA TYR A 173 -18.53 -5.32 -13.51
C TYR A 173 -17.70 -6.13 -14.52
N ILE A 174 -16.75 -6.94 -14.04
CA ILE A 174 -15.91 -7.78 -14.89
C ILE A 174 -16.76 -8.77 -15.70
N THR A 175 -17.77 -9.36 -15.06
CA THR A 175 -18.67 -10.34 -15.68
C THR A 175 -19.56 -9.67 -16.72
N ASP A 176 -20.18 -8.54 -16.39
CA ASP A 176 -21.09 -7.78 -17.26
C ASP A 176 -20.40 -7.24 -18.52
N ASN A 177 -19.08 -6.98 -18.44
CA ASN A 177 -18.27 -6.48 -19.54
C ASN A 177 -17.42 -7.56 -20.23
N GLU A 178 -17.63 -8.84 -19.90
CA GLU A 178 -16.90 -10.00 -20.48
C GLU A 178 -15.36 -9.86 -20.41
N ILE A 179 -14.86 -9.23 -19.34
CA ILE A 179 -13.44 -8.94 -19.16
C ILE A 179 -12.71 -10.19 -18.67
N LYS A 180 -11.59 -10.54 -19.31
CA LYS A 180 -10.75 -11.67 -18.90
C LYS A 180 -9.76 -11.26 -17.81
N MET A 181 -9.92 -11.87 -16.64
CA MET A 181 -8.99 -11.74 -15.52
C MET A 181 -7.75 -12.61 -15.67
N ARG A 182 -6.67 -12.16 -15.04
CA ARG A 182 -5.45 -12.93 -14.79
C ARG A 182 -5.20 -13.02 -13.29
N GLY A 183 -5.01 -14.24 -12.79
CA GLY A 183 -4.70 -14.47 -11.38
C GLY A 183 -5.86 -14.13 -10.43
N THR A 184 -5.50 -13.68 -9.23
CA THR A 184 -6.45 -13.41 -8.13
C THR A 184 -6.60 -11.94 -7.82
N ILE A 185 -7.60 -11.61 -7.01
CA ILE A 185 -7.86 -10.26 -6.52
C ILE A 185 -6.71 -9.76 -5.64
N LYS A 186 -6.40 -8.47 -5.80
CA LYS A 186 -5.43 -7.73 -5.00
C LYS A 186 -6.12 -6.57 -4.29
N TYR A 187 -5.76 -6.35 -3.04
CA TYR A 187 -6.22 -5.23 -2.23
C TYR A 187 -5.09 -4.22 -2.04
N ALA A 188 -5.41 -2.93 -2.06
CA ALA A 188 -4.46 -1.84 -1.89
C ALA A 188 -4.96 -0.83 -0.85
N PHE A 189 -4.21 -0.69 0.25
CA PHE A 189 -4.54 0.19 1.37
C PHE A 189 -3.56 1.37 1.38
N TYR A 190 -4.10 2.58 1.19
CA TYR A 190 -3.26 3.75 0.98
C TYR A 190 -2.95 4.50 2.26
N ASP A 191 -3.91 4.49 3.18
CA ASP A 191 -3.93 5.38 4.33
C ASP A 191 -3.56 4.66 5.62
N PRO A 192 -2.85 5.36 6.52
CA PRO A 192 -2.47 4.83 7.82
C PRO A 192 -3.67 4.65 8.76
N PRO A 193 -3.52 3.87 9.85
CA PRO A 193 -4.62 3.53 10.75
C PRO A 193 -5.24 4.72 11.49
N TRP A 194 -4.55 5.86 11.60
CA TRP A 194 -5.08 7.08 12.21
C TRP A 194 -5.96 7.92 11.26
N THR A 195 -5.95 7.66 9.95
CA THR A 195 -6.85 8.34 9.01
C THR A 195 -8.29 7.93 9.32
N LEU A 196 -9.21 8.91 9.37
CA LEU A 196 -10.64 8.64 9.60
C LEU A 196 -11.19 7.70 8.52
N PRO A 197 -11.97 6.66 8.86
CA PRO A 197 -12.41 5.65 7.90
C PRO A 197 -13.04 6.21 6.62
N ILE A 198 -13.90 7.24 6.76
CA ILE A 198 -14.57 7.87 5.61
C ILE A 198 -13.60 8.58 4.65
N MET A 199 -12.41 8.95 5.13
CA MET A 199 -11.37 9.63 4.36
C MET A 199 -10.30 8.68 3.82
N ARG A 200 -10.32 7.40 4.22
CA ARG A 200 -9.37 6.41 3.71
C ARG A 200 -9.67 6.10 2.24
N ARG A 201 -8.62 5.88 1.47
CA ARG A 201 -8.64 5.30 0.14
C ARG A 201 -8.21 3.85 0.25
N ASN A 202 -9.11 2.97 -0.17
CA ASN A 202 -8.86 1.56 -0.36
C ASN A 202 -9.21 1.20 -1.80
N GLU A 203 -8.56 0.16 -2.32
CA GLU A 203 -8.82 -0.33 -3.67
C GLU A 203 -8.88 -1.85 -3.70
N VAL A 204 -9.82 -2.39 -4.48
CA VAL A 204 -9.82 -3.79 -4.92
C VAL A 204 -9.47 -3.81 -6.39
N MET A 205 -8.56 -4.68 -6.79
CA MET A 205 -7.95 -4.70 -8.11
C MET A 205 -7.93 -6.13 -8.67
N ALA A 206 -8.22 -6.26 -9.97
CA ALA A 206 -8.03 -7.50 -10.71
C ALA A 206 -7.10 -7.24 -11.91
N GLU A 207 -6.09 -8.08 -12.08
CA GLU A 207 -5.24 -8.03 -13.27
C GLU A 207 -6.02 -8.53 -14.48
N ILE A 208 -5.83 -7.89 -15.65
CA ILE A 208 -6.53 -8.21 -16.89
C ILE A 208 -5.54 -8.32 -18.07
N GLU A 209 -6.00 -8.86 -19.20
CA GLU A 209 -5.19 -9.03 -20.42
C GLU A 209 -4.79 -7.71 -21.13
#